data_AF-A0A8H3X6N1-F1
#
_entry.id   AF-A0A8H3X6N1-F1
#
_cell.length_a   1.000
_cell.length_b   1.000
_cell.length_c   1.000
_cell.angle_alpha   90.00
_cell.angle_beta   90.00
_cell.angle_gamma   90.00
#
_symmetry.space_group_name_H-M   'P 1'
#
loop_
_entity.id
_entity.type
_entity.pdbx_description
1 polymer ?
#
loop_
_entity_poly.entity_id
_entity_poly.type
_entity_poly.pdbx_seq_one_letter_code
_entity_poly.pdbx_strand_id
1 'polypeptide(L)'
;MDDEKWAIKLNGAKSPLIGNINNNNEIDDLDKIAKELCISKSDLLNNNIIKDIRVKQIKIWHKNFIDAIQFFYKVITNDKTYSIDGNKHGGSGGKETIINFEDGEYILAISGQHGSNLDRLKFINYIPSKKHVRLCTINGTYDTTFFDISPATGTVYACFFGKCNDKSINNIGMYEGSIQNQSQQFQQFQQLKQLSDLLFPSKPYDFPVLKQEIVRLKYQELAPRVRDEKNKFGELTTNLKTKTGGSEDIVDWLLRAQKEVIKNNDQLIQGELNAYKKILESKNLTKDELQILLSKQVELNQLEEHLANLQINEGLANCK
;
A
#
# COMPACT_ATOMS: atom_id res chain seq x y z
N MET A 1 -1.68 10.37 -25.59
CA MET A 1 -2.10 9.81 -24.30
C MET A 1 -1.08 8.74 -24.00
N ASP A 2 -0.20 9.00 -23.02
CA ASP A 2 0.85 8.05 -22.69
C ASP A 2 0.21 6.82 -22.06
N ASP A 3 0.39 5.66 -22.70
CA ASP A 3 -0.01 4.37 -22.19
C ASP A 3 0.73 4.14 -20.86
N GLU A 4 0.03 4.25 -19.73
CA GLU A 4 0.57 3.93 -18.40
C GLU A 4 0.95 2.45 -18.34
N LYS A 5 2.15 2.13 -18.82
CA LYS A 5 2.74 0.81 -18.78
C LYS A 5 3.71 0.74 -17.61
N TRP A 6 3.26 0.13 -16.52
CA TRP A 6 4.11 -0.15 -15.37
C TRP A 6 5.21 -1.13 -15.73
N ALA A 7 6.44 -0.87 -15.30
CA ALA A 7 7.52 -1.84 -15.33
C ALA A 7 7.57 -2.60 -14.01
N ILE A 8 7.66 -3.93 -14.06
CA ILE A 8 7.69 -4.78 -12.87
C ILE A 8 9.11 -5.27 -12.63
N LYS A 9 9.67 -4.87 -11.50
CA LYS A 9 10.98 -5.36 -11.05
C LYS A 9 10.79 -6.40 -9.96
N LEU A 10 11.32 -7.60 -10.15
CA LEU A 10 11.35 -8.62 -9.10
C LEU A 10 12.04 -8.07 -7.84
N ASN A 11 11.44 -8.29 -6.69
CA ASN A 11 11.95 -7.82 -5.40
C ASN A 11 12.39 -8.97 -4.47
N GLY A 12 12.28 -10.23 -4.95
CA GLY A 12 12.66 -11.42 -4.20
C GLY A 12 11.66 -11.85 -3.12
N ALA A 13 10.64 -11.05 -2.83
CA ALA A 13 9.57 -11.44 -1.93
C ALA A 13 8.71 -12.54 -2.57
N LYS A 14 8.20 -13.44 -1.73
CA LYS A 14 7.33 -14.55 -2.12
C LYS A 14 6.03 -14.45 -1.35
N SER A 15 4.93 -14.76 -2.01
CA SER A 15 3.68 -15.05 -1.32
C SER A 15 3.85 -16.26 -0.39
N PRO A 16 2.94 -16.45 0.58
CA PRO A 16 2.79 -17.75 1.22
C PRO A 16 2.56 -18.84 0.17
N LEU A 17 3.10 -20.03 0.44
CA LEU A 17 2.83 -21.22 -0.36
C LEU A 17 1.52 -21.86 0.13
N ILE A 18 0.47 -21.80 -0.68
CA ILE A 18 -0.89 -22.23 -0.29
C ILE A 18 -1.24 -23.57 -0.95
N GLY A 19 -1.88 -24.47 -0.20
CA GLY A 19 -2.26 -25.82 -0.65
C GLY A 19 -1.81 -26.94 0.30
N ASN A 20 -1.73 -28.18 -0.20
CA ASN A 20 -1.30 -29.33 0.58
C ASN A 20 0.23 -29.52 0.58
N ILE A 21 0.86 -29.22 1.72
CA ILE A 21 2.32 -29.17 1.90
C ILE A 21 3.03 -30.54 1.96
N ASN A 22 2.32 -31.66 1.95
CA ASN A 22 2.91 -32.99 2.16
C ASN A 22 3.71 -33.50 0.94
N ASN A 23 4.96 -33.96 1.17
CA ASN A 23 5.85 -34.74 0.27
C ASN A 23 5.64 -34.60 -1.25
N ASN A 24 5.72 -33.36 -1.76
CA ASN A 24 5.64 -33.07 -3.20
C ASN A 24 6.93 -32.39 -3.68
N ASN A 25 7.23 -32.53 -4.97
CA ASN A 25 8.42 -31.94 -5.58
C ASN A 25 8.25 -30.41 -5.70
N GLU A 26 9.28 -29.67 -5.29
CA GLU A 26 9.32 -28.23 -5.44
C GLU A 26 9.50 -27.84 -6.90
N ILE A 27 8.79 -26.78 -7.30
CA ILE A 27 8.80 -26.24 -8.65
C ILE A 27 8.94 -24.73 -8.57
N ASP A 28 9.77 -24.17 -9.44
CA ASP A 28 10.06 -22.74 -9.44
C ASP A 28 10.44 -22.27 -10.85
N ASP A 29 9.58 -21.46 -11.47
CA ASP A 29 9.85 -20.94 -12.82
C ASP A 29 10.99 -19.92 -12.85
N LEU A 30 11.41 -19.38 -11.70
CA LEU A 30 12.58 -18.52 -11.63
C LEU A 30 13.86 -19.29 -11.99
N ASP A 31 13.91 -20.62 -11.75
CA ASP A 31 15.04 -21.47 -12.16
C ASP A 31 15.11 -21.59 -13.69
N LYS A 32 13.94 -21.72 -14.35
CA LYS A 32 13.85 -21.73 -15.81
C LYS A 32 14.28 -20.39 -16.40
N ILE A 33 13.82 -19.28 -15.82
CA ILE A 33 14.20 -17.93 -16.24
C ILE A 33 15.72 -17.71 -16.06
N ALA A 34 16.29 -18.10 -14.92
CA ALA A 34 17.72 -18.00 -14.65
C ALA A 34 18.55 -18.74 -15.71
N LYS A 35 18.13 -19.96 -16.04
CA LYS A 35 18.78 -20.80 -17.05
C LYS A 35 18.74 -20.15 -18.44
N GLU A 36 17.58 -19.66 -18.88
CA GLU A 36 17.45 -19.00 -20.20
C GLU A 36 18.26 -17.71 -20.31
N LEU A 37 18.45 -17.00 -19.19
CA LEU A 37 19.27 -15.79 -19.11
C LEU A 37 20.76 -16.09 -18.83
N CYS A 38 21.14 -17.35 -18.63
CA CYS A 38 22.50 -17.78 -18.31
C CYS A 38 23.10 -17.05 -17.09
N ILE A 39 22.29 -16.86 -16.06
CA ILE A 39 22.68 -16.21 -14.79
C ILE A 39 22.17 -17.00 -13.60
N SER A 40 22.73 -16.75 -12.41
CA SER A 40 22.25 -17.42 -11.20
C SER A 40 20.89 -16.85 -10.74
N LYS A 41 20.10 -17.66 -10.03
CA LYS A 41 18.85 -17.22 -9.41
C LYS A 41 19.05 -16.09 -8.40
N SER A 42 20.17 -16.10 -7.66
CA SER A 42 20.52 -15.01 -6.75
C SER A 42 20.79 -13.71 -7.48
N ASP A 43 21.48 -13.77 -8.63
CA ASP A 43 21.78 -12.57 -9.43
C ASP A 43 20.51 -11.96 -10.02
N LEU A 44 19.54 -12.80 -10.41
CA LEU A 44 18.22 -12.35 -10.85
C LEU A 44 17.52 -11.47 -9.81
N LEU A 45 17.61 -11.83 -8.54
CA LEU A 45 16.93 -11.13 -7.46
C LEU A 45 17.71 -9.89 -6.98
N ASN A 46 19.04 -9.91 -7.08
CA ASN A 46 19.89 -8.89 -6.44
C ASN A 46 20.51 -7.86 -7.39
N ASN A 47 20.75 -8.20 -8.66
CA ASN A 47 21.62 -7.39 -9.53
C ASN A 47 20.88 -6.46 -10.50
N ASN A 48 19.58 -6.21 -10.30
CA ASN A 48 18.78 -5.31 -11.15
C ASN A 48 18.88 -5.62 -12.66
N ILE A 49 19.11 -6.90 -12.99
CA ILE A 49 19.30 -7.39 -14.37
C ILE A 49 17.96 -7.34 -15.10
N ILE A 50 16.90 -7.81 -14.45
CA ILE A 50 15.54 -7.71 -14.96
C ILE A 50 15.02 -6.29 -14.72
N LYS A 51 14.72 -5.60 -15.82
CA LYS A 51 14.03 -4.31 -15.82
C LYS A 51 12.52 -4.46 -15.80
N ASP A 52 12.02 -5.52 -16.39
CA ASP A 52 10.59 -5.81 -16.46
C ASP A 52 10.36 -7.32 -16.60
N ILE A 53 9.43 -7.87 -15.84
CA ILE A 53 8.95 -9.24 -16.01
C ILE A 53 7.43 -9.26 -16.01
N ARG A 54 6.84 -9.99 -16.96
CA ARG A 54 5.38 -10.09 -17.09
C ARG A 54 4.95 -11.47 -17.49
N VAL A 55 3.81 -11.89 -16.96
CA VAL A 55 3.07 -13.05 -17.47
C VAL A 55 2.38 -12.64 -18.78
N LYS A 56 2.62 -13.40 -19.85
CA LYS A 56 1.95 -13.24 -21.16
C LYS A 56 0.80 -14.21 -21.35
N GLN A 57 0.95 -15.41 -20.82
CA GLN A 57 -0.03 -16.47 -20.95
C GLN A 57 0.10 -17.41 -19.75
N ILE A 58 -1.02 -17.97 -19.35
CA ILE A 58 -1.08 -19.11 -18.44
C ILE A 58 -1.88 -20.21 -19.12
N LYS A 59 -1.33 -21.42 -19.16
CA LYS A 59 -2.06 -22.62 -19.54
C LYS A 59 -2.32 -23.44 -18.30
N ILE A 60 -3.57 -23.85 -18.12
CA ILE A 60 -4.02 -24.61 -16.97
C ILE A 60 -4.78 -25.82 -17.47
N TRP A 61 -4.34 -27.01 -17.08
CA TRP A 61 -5.05 -28.26 -17.33
C TRP A 61 -5.80 -28.63 -16.07
N HIS A 62 -7.11 -28.85 -16.20
CA HIS A 62 -7.96 -29.13 -15.05
C HIS A 62 -9.15 -30.02 -15.43
N LYS A 63 -9.65 -30.75 -14.44
CA LYS A 63 -10.93 -31.46 -14.50
C LYS A 63 -11.63 -31.38 -13.15
N ASN A 64 -11.28 -32.31 -12.26
CA ASN A 64 -11.81 -32.32 -10.90
C ASN A 64 -10.96 -31.48 -9.94
N PHE A 65 -9.70 -31.26 -10.29
CA PHE A 65 -8.72 -30.41 -9.63
C PHE A 65 -7.78 -29.86 -10.72
N ILE A 66 -6.79 -29.06 -10.33
CA ILE A 66 -5.76 -28.55 -11.24
C ILE A 66 -4.70 -29.63 -11.48
N ASP A 67 -4.75 -30.26 -12.64
CA ASP A 67 -3.80 -31.29 -13.08
C ASP A 67 -2.42 -30.70 -13.37
N ALA A 68 -2.36 -29.59 -14.11
CA ALA A 68 -1.10 -28.95 -14.48
C ALA A 68 -1.22 -27.45 -14.75
N ILE A 69 -0.10 -26.73 -14.62
CA ILE A 69 0.00 -25.30 -14.95
C ILE A 69 1.32 -25.04 -15.68
N GLN A 70 1.28 -24.12 -16.65
CA GLN A 70 2.46 -23.57 -17.31
C GLN A 70 2.29 -22.06 -17.51
N PHE A 71 3.30 -21.29 -17.10
CA PHE A 71 3.35 -19.85 -17.32
C PHE A 71 4.26 -19.52 -18.50
N PHE A 72 3.96 -18.41 -19.16
CA PHE A 72 4.76 -17.87 -20.26
C PHE A 72 5.09 -16.43 -19.94
N TYR A 73 6.35 -16.05 -20.10
CA TYR A 73 6.87 -14.79 -19.61
C TYR A 73 7.42 -13.91 -20.73
N LYS A 74 7.26 -12.59 -20.57
CA LYS A 74 8.10 -11.58 -21.22
C LYS A 74 9.07 -11.06 -20.17
N VAL A 75 10.37 -11.18 -20.44
CA VAL A 75 11.41 -10.67 -19.55
C VAL A 75 12.26 -9.66 -20.31
N ILE A 76 12.34 -8.44 -19.79
CA ILE A 76 13.18 -7.37 -20.34
C ILE A 76 14.36 -7.19 -19.39
N THR A 77 15.55 -7.28 -19.98
CA THR A 77 16.83 -7.07 -19.30
C THR A 77 17.47 -5.77 -19.80
N ASN A 78 18.67 -5.44 -19.34
CA ASN A 78 19.40 -4.25 -19.79
C ASN A 78 19.65 -4.23 -21.31
N ASP A 79 19.83 -5.40 -21.91
CA ASP A 79 20.33 -5.59 -23.26
C ASP A 79 19.26 -6.15 -24.20
N LYS A 80 18.33 -6.97 -23.69
CA LYS A 80 17.41 -7.73 -24.55
C LYS A 80 16.05 -8.01 -23.93
N THR A 81 15.07 -8.22 -24.80
CA THR A 81 13.76 -8.80 -24.44
C THR A 81 13.73 -10.28 -24.78
N TYR A 82 13.29 -11.10 -23.82
CA TYR A 82 13.12 -12.54 -23.91
C TYR A 82 11.63 -12.89 -23.86
N SER A 83 11.23 -13.89 -24.65
CA SER A 83 9.97 -14.61 -24.48
C SER A 83 10.34 -15.98 -23.96
N ILE A 84 9.95 -16.28 -22.71
CA ILE A 84 10.37 -17.48 -22.00
C ILE A 84 9.16 -18.35 -21.74
N ASP A 85 9.21 -19.58 -22.22
CA ASP A 85 8.23 -20.60 -21.89
C ASP A 85 8.64 -21.23 -20.56
N GLY A 86 7.82 -21.02 -19.53
CA GLY A 86 7.98 -21.68 -18.23
C GLY A 86 7.80 -23.19 -18.37
N ASN A 87 8.18 -23.93 -17.33
CA ASN A 87 8.00 -25.37 -17.35
C ASN A 87 6.52 -25.71 -17.17
N LYS A 88 6.05 -26.77 -17.83
CA LYS A 88 4.74 -27.35 -17.49
C LYS A 88 4.93 -28.19 -16.22
N HIS A 89 4.23 -27.81 -15.16
CA HIS A 89 4.28 -28.47 -13.86
C HIS A 89 3.00 -29.26 -13.61
N GLY A 90 3.10 -30.37 -12.88
CA GLY A 90 1.97 -31.27 -12.61
C GLY A 90 1.85 -32.40 -13.62
N GLY A 91 0.64 -32.96 -13.73
CA GLY A 91 0.36 -34.15 -14.53
C GLY A 91 0.01 -33.91 -15.99
N SER A 92 -0.44 -34.99 -16.64
CA SER A 92 -0.89 -34.99 -18.04
C SER A 92 -2.41 -34.98 -18.19
N GLY A 93 -3.16 -34.98 -17.08
CA GLY A 93 -4.62 -35.00 -17.07
C GLY A 93 -5.24 -33.64 -17.42
N GLY A 94 -6.58 -33.60 -17.38
CA GLY A 94 -7.35 -32.35 -17.49
C GLY A 94 -7.56 -31.83 -18.91
N LYS A 95 -8.55 -30.93 -19.04
CA LYS A 95 -8.77 -30.13 -20.25
C LYS A 95 -7.97 -28.84 -20.15
N GLU A 96 -7.31 -28.44 -21.23
CA GLU A 96 -6.57 -27.19 -21.29
C GLU A 96 -7.52 -25.98 -21.28
N THR A 97 -7.17 -24.98 -20.48
CA THR A 97 -7.71 -23.62 -20.52
C THR A 97 -6.55 -22.64 -20.62
N ILE A 98 -6.69 -21.67 -21.52
CA ILE A 98 -5.65 -20.69 -21.81
C ILE A 98 -6.12 -19.30 -21.36
N ILE A 99 -5.30 -18.64 -20.56
CA ILE A 99 -5.48 -17.25 -20.15
C ILE A 99 -4.42 -16.43 -20.87
N ASN A 100 -4.83 -15.66 -21.88
CA ASN A 100 -3.96 -14.68 -22.53
C ASN A 100 -4.01 -13.36 -21.79
N PHE A 101 -2.84 -12.76 -21.57
CA PHE A 101 -2.70 -11.45 -20.94
C PHE A 101 -2.56 -10.39 -22.02
N GLU A 102 -3.27 -9.28 -21.82
CA GLU A 102 -3.09 -8.09 -22.65
C GLU A 102 -1.78 -7.38 -22.33
N ASP A 103 -1.34 -6.52 -23.24
CA ASP A 103 -0.16 -5.70 -23.03
C ASP A 103 -0.39 -4.74 -21.85
N GLY A 104 0.37 -4.94 -20.76
CA GLY A 104 0.19 -4.18 -19.52
C GLY A 104 -0.77 -4.81 -18.51
N GLU A 105 -1.34 -5.98 -18.76
CA GLU A 105 -2.13 -6.70 -17.76
C GLU A 105 -1.24 -7.32 -16.67
N TYR A 106 -1.63 -7.18 -15.40
CA TYR A 106 -0.89 -7.70 -14.24
C TYR A 106 -1.77 -8.48 -13.29
N ILE A 107 -1.20 -9.48 -12.61
CA ILE A 107 -1.90 -10.27 -11.59
C ILE A 107 -1.81 -9.54 -10.25
N LEU A 108 -2.96 -9.08 -9.74
CA LEU A 108 -3.05 -8.38 -8.46
C LEU A 108 -3.28 -9.30 -7.28
N ALA A 109 -3.98 -10.41 -7.50
CA ALA A 109 -4.29 -11.37 -6.45
C ALA A 109 -4.64 -12.72 -7.06
N ILE A 110 -4.52 -13.76 -6.24
CA ILE A 110 -4.94 -15.12 -6.57
C ILE A 110 -5.81 -15.61 -5.43
N SER A 111 -7.01 -16.06 -5.76
CA SER A 111 -7.87 -16.80 -4.83
C SER A 111 -8.20 -18.17 -5.40
N GLY A 112 -8.77 -19.02 -4.56
CA GLY A 112 -9.10 -20.37 -4.99
C GLY A 112 -9.56 -21.25 -3.85
N GLN A 113 -9.58 -22.55 -4.13
CA GLN A 113 -9.89 -23.58 -3.15
C GLN A 113 -8.88 -24.71 -3.27
N HIS A 114 -8.50 -25.29 -2.14
CA HIS A 114 -7.65 -26.47 -2.10
C HIS A 114 -8.10 -27.46 -1.03
N GLY A 115 -7.96 -28.75 -1.33
CA GLY A 115 -8.08 -29.85 -0.37
C GLY A 115 -6.73 -30.55 -0.29
N SER A 116 -6.70 -31.85 -0.63
CA SER A 116 -5.46 -32.59 -0.85
C SER A 116 -4.69 -32.13 -2.09
N ASN A 117 -5.40 -31.53 -3.07
CA ASN A 117 -4.85 -30.93 -4.27
C ASN A 117 -5.43 -29.51 -4.44
N LEU A 118 -4.79 -28.70 -5.28
CA LEU A 118 -5.33 -27.42 -5.69
C LEU A 118 -6.53 -27.65 -6.61
N ASP A 119 -7.69 -27.09 -6.29
CA ASP A 119 -8.95 -27.44 -6.94
C ASP A 119 -9.43 -26.32 -7.87
N ARG A 120 -9.65 -25.14 -7.29
CA ARG A 120 -10.10 -23.94 -8.02
C ARG A 120 -9.05 -22.86 -7.95
N LEU A 121 -8.93 -22.12 -9.05
CA LEU A 121 -8.04 -20.96 -9.15
C LEU A 121 -8.77 -19.79 -9.77
N LYS A 122 -8.59 -18.62 -9.19
CA LYS A 122 -9.08 -17.35 -9.70
C LYS A 122 -7.95 -16.35 -9.69
N PHE A 123 -7.60 -15.86 -10.87
CA PHE A 123 -6.67 -14.75 -11.04
C PHE A 123 -7.46 -13.45 -11.11
N ILE A 124 -7.07 -12.48 -10.29
CA ILE A 124 -7.62 -11.13 -10.30
C ILE A 124 -6.57 -10.25 -10.96
N ASN A 125 -6.85 -9.83 -12.19
CA ASN A 125 -5.92 -9.09 -13.02
C ASN A 125 -6.34 -7.63 -13.15
N TYR A 126 -5.38 -6.73 -13.36
CA TYR A 126 -5.65 -5.33 -13.67
C TYR A 126 -4.99 -4.92 -14.99
N ILE A 127 -5.76 -4.21 -15.81
CA ILE A 127 -5.36 -3.69 -17.11
C ILE A 127 -5.36 -2.15 -17.01
N PRO A 128 -4.19 -1.51 -16.80
CA PRO A 128 -4.10 -0.06 -16.57
C PRO A 128 -4.66 0.78 -17.72
N SER A 129 -4.31 0.41 -18.96
CA SER A 129 -4.76 1.13 -20.17
C SER A 129 -6.28 1.20 -20.29
N LYS A 130 -6.99 0.20 -19.74
CA LYS A 130 -8.45 0.13 -19.72
C LYS A 130 -9.07 0.52 -18.39
N LYS A 131 -8.24 0.76 -17.36
CA LYS A 131 -8.66 0.93 -15.96
C LYS A 131 -9.62 -0.16 -15.50
N HIS A 132 -9.36 -1.40 -15.90
CA HIS A 132 -10.30 -2.50 -15.76
C HIS A 132 -9.72 -3.66 -14.94
N VAL A 133 -10.53 -4.24 -14.06
CA VAL A 133 -10.20 -5.46 -13.33
C VAL A 133 -10.84 -6.65 -14.06
N ARG A 134 -10.00 -7.60 -14.48
CA ARG A 134 -10.43 -8.82 -15.16
C ARG A 134 -10.33 -10.01 -14.22
N LEU A 135 -11.38 -10.81 -14.15
CA LEU A 135 -11.44 -12.02 -13.34
C LEU A 135 -11.32 -13.26 -14.24
N CYS A 136 -10.31 -14.09 -13.99
CA CYS A 136 -10.11 -15.34 -14.71
C CYS A 136 -10.28 -16.51 -13.75
N THR A 137 -11.44 -17.18 -13.81
CA THR A 137 -11.78 -18.29 -12.92
C THR A 137 -11.64 -19.64 -13.62
N ILE A 138 -10.97 -20.56 -12.96
CA ILE A 138 -10.83 -21.98 -13.31
C ILE A 138 -11.49 -22.80 -12.20
N ASN A 139 -12.51 -23.55 -12.57
CA ASN A 139 -13.30 -24.35 -11.64
C ASN A 139 -12.93 -25.82 -11.77
N GLY A 140 -12.38 -26.40 -10.71
CA GLY A 140 -12.54 -27.82 -10.44
C GLY A 140 -13.84 -28.11 -9.67
N THR A 141 -14.03 -29.37 -9.29
CA THR A 141 -15.35 -29.90 -8.93
C THR A 141 -15.59 -30.05 -7.43
N TYR A 142 -14.57 -30.01 -6.58
CA TYR A 142 -14.78 -30.19 -5.14
C TYR A 142 -14.90 -28.84 -4.42
N ASP A 143 -15.58 -28.86 -3.28
CA ASP A 143 -15.68 -27.72 -2.38
C ASP A 143 -14.76 -27.99 -1.19
N THR A 144 -13.69 -27.22 -1.13
CA THR A 144 -12.62 -27.40 -0.15
C THR A 144 -12.25 -26.05 0.48
N THR A 145 -11.18 -26.03 1.28
CA THR A 145 -10.71 -24.83 1.98
C THR A 145 -10.44 -23.69 1.00
N PHE A 146 -11.10 -22.55 1.22
CA PHE A 146 -10.90 -21.34 0.45
C PHE A 146 -9.60 -20.65 0.84
N PHE A 147 -8.95 -20.02 -0.13
CA PHE A 147 -7.84 -19.12 0.10
C PHE A 147 -7.92 -17.88 -0.78
N ASP A 148 -7.35 -16.81 -0.29
CA ASP A 148 -7.08 -15.58 -1.02
C ASP A 148 -5.70 -15.09 -0.61
N ILE A 149 -4.84 -14.87 -1.60
CA ILE A 149 -3.52 -14.30 -1.40
C ILE A 149 -3.34 -13.09 -2.30
N SER A 150 -2.83 -12.04 -1.69
CA SER A 150 -2.46 -10.80 -2.36
C SER A 150 -1.03 -10.45 -2.01
N PRO A 151 -0.28 -9.86 -2.94
CA PRO A 151 1.08 -9.43 -2.69
C PRO A 151 1.08 -8.20 -1.76
N ALA A 152 2.27 -7.81 -1.29
CA ALA A 152 2.42 -6.61 -0.48
C ALA A 152 1.89 -5.34 -1.19
N THR A 153 1.59 -4.31 -0.41
CA THR A 153 1.14 -3.04 -0.98
C THR A 153 2.18 -2.46 -1.94
N GLY A 154 1.75 -2.11 -3.16
CA GLY A 154 2.62 -1.55 -4.19
C GLY A 154 3.37 -2.59 -5.04
N THR A 155 3.08 -3.88 -4.85
CA THR A 155 3.65 -4.99 -5.64
C THR A 155 2.55 -5.76 -6.38
N VAL A 156 2.97 -6.62 -7.32
CA VAL A 156 2.13 -7.52 -8.11
C VAL A 156 2.78 -8.89 -8.22
N TYR A 157 2.02 -9.91 -8.60
CA TYR A 157 2.60 -11.24 -8.86
C TYR A 157 3.23 -11.34 -10.24
N ALA A 158 4.45 -11.89 -10.29
CA ALA A 158 5.30 -11.83 -11.47
C ALA A 158 5.82 -13.19 -11.94
N CYS A 159 6.14 -14.12 -11.03
CA CYS A 159 6.70 -15.43 -11.38
C CYS A 159 6.12 -16.53 -10.50
N PHE A 160 5.91 -17.73 -11.06
CA PHE A 160 5.28 -18.84 -10.37
C PHE A 160 6.29 -19.71 -9.62
N PHE A 161 5.89 -20.18 -8.44
CA PHE A 161 6.52 -21.31 -7.76
C PHE A 161 5.47 -22.15 -7.05
N GLY A 162 5.82 -23.35 -6.63
CA GLY A 162 4.82 -24.23 -6.03
C GLY A 162 5.36 -25.58 -5.64
N LYS A 163 4.42 -26.52 -5.50
CA LYS A 163 4.71 -27.94 -5.38
C LYS A 163 3.74 -28.74 -6.22
N CYS A 164 4.25 -29.79 -6.86
CA CYS A 164 3.43 -30.73 -7.62
C CYS A 164 3.93 -32.16 -7.47
N ASN A 165 3.09 -33.09 -7.90
CA ASN A 165 3.48 -34.46 -8.17
C ASN A 165 3.24 -34.79 -9.65
N ASP A 166 3.34 -36.06 -10.02
CA ASP A 166 3.14 -36.57 -11.37
C ASP A 166 1.69 -36.48 -11.87
N LYS A 167 0.73 -36.09 -11.02
CA LYS A 167 -0.71 -36.07 -11.31
C LYS A 167 -1.32 -34.67 -11.23
N SER A 168 -0.87 -33.83 -10.32
CA SER A 168 -1.58 -32.58 -9.97
C SER A 168 -0.67 -31.49 -9.42
N ILE A 169 -1.18 -30.26 -9.44
CA ILE A 169 -0.64 -29.17 -8.63
C ILE A 169 -1.20 -29.29 -7.21
N ASN A 170 -0.31 -29.25 -6.22
CA ASN A 170 -0.67 -29.38 -4.80
C ASN A 170 -0.61 -28.04 -4.08
N ASN A 171 0.34 -27.19 -4.47
CA ASN A 171 0.51 -25.85 -3.92
C ASN A 171 0.83 -24.84 -5.00
N ILE A 172 0.42 -23.60 -4.73
CA ILE A 172 0.75 -22.43 -5.54
C ILE A 172 1.33 -21.33 -4.65
N GLY A 173 2.35 -20.67 -5.19
CA GLY A 173 2.91 -19.43 -4.70
C GLY A 173 3.38 -18.57 -5.87
N MET A 174 3.60 -17.30 -5.61
CA MET A 174 4.08 -16.35 -6.59
C MET A 174 5.19 -15.46 -6.02
N TYR A 175 6.20 -15.21 -6.82
CA TYR A 175 7.13 -14.11 -6.57
C TYR A 175 6.44 -12.78 -6.82
N GLU A 176 6.78 -11.81 -5.98
CA GLU A 176 6.33 -10.45 -6.11
C GLU A 176 7.30 -9.61 -6.94
N GLY A 177 6.74 -8.62 -7.61
CA GLY A 177 7.48 -7.57 -8.27
C GLY A 177 6.95 -6.20 -7.89
N SER A 178 7.87 -5.28 -7.60
CA SER A 178 7.56 -3.89 -7.32
C SER A 178 7.25 -3.16 -8.63
N ILE A 179 6.11 -2.46 -8.63
CA ILE A 179 5.74 -1.57 -9.74
C ILE A 179 6.62 -0.32 -9.68
N GLN A 180 7.34 -0.07 -10.78
CA GLN A 180 8.03 1.20 -11.00
C GLN A 180 7.07 2.20 -11.66
N ASN A 181 7.16 3.47 -11.27
CA ASN A 181 6.29 4.56 -11.75
C ASN A 181 4.80 4.31 -11.49
N GLN A 182 4.44 4.03 -10.23
CA GLN A 182 3.04 3.85 -9.82
C GLN A 182 2.22 5.10 -10.15
N SER A 183 1.10 4.93 -10.84
CA SER A 183 0.14 6.02 -11.01
C SER A 183 -0.65 6.27 -9.72
N GLN A 184 -1.05 7.52 -9.52
CA GLN A 184 -1.81 7.98 -8.34
C GLN A 184 -3.10 7.15 -8.11
N GLN A 185 -3.67 6.63 -9.19
CA GLN A 185 -4.89 5.81 -9.16
C GLN A 185 -4.65 4.39 -8.66
N PHE A 186 -3.46 3.81 -8.87
CA PHE A 186 -3.10 2.51 -8.28
C PHE A 186 -2.86 2.63 -6.78
N GLN A 187 -2.29 3.74 -6.32
CA GLN A 187 -2.19 4.03 -4.89
C GLN A 187 -3.59 4.08 -4.25
N GLN A 188 -4.58 4.68 -4.92
CA GLN A 188 -5.97 4.68 -4.46
C GLN A 188 -6.60 3.29 -4.45
N PHE A 189 -6.39 2.45 -5.49
CA PHE A 189 -6.87 1.07 -5.47
C PHE A 189 -6.25 0.25 -4.33
N GLN A 190 -4.96 0.43 -4.08
CA GLN A 190 -4.26 -0.23 -2.97
C GLN A 190 -4.79 0.21 -1.61
N GLN A 191 -5.06 1.51 -1.43
CA GLN A 191 -5.73 2.03 -0.24
C GLN A 191 -7.12 1.44 -0.07
N LEU A 192 -7.89 1.32 -1.16
CA LEU A 192 -9.22 0.72 -1.13
C LEU A 192 -9.15 -0.78 -0.80
N LYS A 193 -8.13 -1.48 -1.29
CA LYS A 193 -7.90 -2.89 -0.97
C LYS A 193 -7.50 -3.08 0.49
N GLN A 194 -6.59 -2.26 1.02
CA GLN A 194 -6.26 -2.26 2.45
C GLN A 194 -7.50 -2.02 3.31
N LEU A 195 -8.35 -1.07 2.91
CA LEU A 195 -9.61 -0.81 3.58
C LEU A 195 -10.57 -2.01 3.49
N SER A 196 -10.67 -2.65 2.33
CA SER A 196 -11.49 -3.85 2.15
C SER A 196 -11.01 -5.02 3.01
N ASP A 197 -9.70 -5.29 3.03
CA ASP A 197 -9.11 -6.36 3.82
C ASP A 197 -9.29 -6.11 5.34
N LEU A 198 -9.33 -4.84 5.73
CA LEU A 198 -9.65 -4.40 7.10
C LEU A 198 -11.14 -4.55 7.45
N LEU A 199 -12.04 -4.23 6.52
CA LEU A 199 -13.50 -4.27 6.71
C LEU A 199 -14.13 -5.64 6.44
N PHE A 200 -13.39 -6.57 5.85
CA PHE A 200 -13.88 -7.91 5.52
C PHE A 200 -12.75 -8.94 5.68
N PRO A 201 -12.18 -9.10 6.89
CA PRO A 201 -11.09 -10.04 7.09
C PRO A 201 -11.58 -11.48 6.87
N SER A 202 -10.73 -12.31 6.25
CA SER A 202 -10.96 -13.74 6.08
C SER A 202 -10.85 -14.55 7.38
N LYS A 203 -10.64 -13.86 8.50
CA LYS A 203 -10.53 -14.36 9.87
C LYS A 203 -11.38 -13.50 10.80
N PRO A 204 -11.74 -13.98 12.00
CA PRO A 204 -12.42 -13.15 13.00
C PRO A 204 -11.65 -11.86 13.25
N TYR A 205 -12.39 -10.77 13.48
CA TYR A 205 -11.80 -9.47 13.76
C TYR A 205 -10.91 -9.49 14.99
N ASP A 206 -9.65 -9.10 14.80
CA ASP A 206 -8.77 -8.69 15.90
C ASP A 206 -9.04 -7.21 16.19
N PHE A 207 -10.02 -6.96 17.05
CA PHE A 207 -10.41 -5.60 17.43
C PHE A 207 -9.26 -4.78 18.02
N PRO A 208 -8.34 -5.34 18.84
CA PRO A 208 -7.10 -4.65 19.21
C PRO A 208 -6.28 -4.14 18.01
N VAL A 209 -6.01 -4.99 17.01
CA VAL A 209 -5.26 -4.59 15.80
C VAL A 209 -6.02 -3.54 15.01
N LEU A 210 -7.33 -3.72 14.82
CA LEU A 210 -8.18 -2.75 14.13
C LEU A 210 -8.16 -1.39 14.83
N LYS A 211 -8.21 -1.38 16.17
CA LYS A 211 -8.16 -0.15 16.97
C LYS A 211 -6.82 0.57 16.80
N GLN A 212 -5.70 -0.16 16.78
CA GLN A 212 -4.37 0.40 16.52
C GLN A 212 -4.30 0.99 15.11
N GLU A 213 -4.81 0.28 14.10
CA GLU A 213 -4.77 0.73 12.71
C GLU A 213 -5.62 2.00 12.48
N ILE A 214 -6.78 2.09 13.14
CA ILE A 214 -7.60 3.32 13.13
C ILE A 214 -6.83 4.51 13.73
N VAL A 215 -6.09 4.30 14.82
CA VAL A 215 -5.28 5.36 15.44
C VAL A 215 -4.14 5.78 14.50
N ARG A 216 -3.44 4.81 13.91
CA ARG A 216 -2.37 5.03 12.93
C ARG A 216 -2.85 5.87 11.74
N LEU A 217 -4.01 5.52 11.18
CA LEU A 217 -4.62 6.25 10.06
C LEU A 217 -5.01 7.69 10.44
N LYS A 218 -5.67 7.87 11.59
CA LYS A 218 -6.00 9.22 12.10
C LYS A 218 -4.76 10.08 12.30
N TYR A 219 -3.68 9.50 12.81
CA TYR A 219 -2.42 10.20 12.98
C TYR A 219 -1.80 10.61 11.64
N GLN A 220 -1.77 9.70 10.65
CA GLN A 220 -1.24 9.97 9.32
C GLN A 220 -2.02 11.07 8.57
N GLU A 221 -3.32 11.19 8.80
CA GLU A 221 -4.14 12.26 8.23
C GLU A 221 -3.94 13.60 8.97
N LEU A 222 -3.89 13.57 10.30
CA LEU A 222 -3.86 14.79 11.13
C LEU A 222 -2.46 15.44 11.18
N ALA A 223 -1.37 14.65 11.21
CA ALA A 223 -0.02 15.18 11.38
C ALA A 223 0.44 16.11 10.24
N PRO A 224 0.19 15.82 8.94
CA PRO A 224 0.49 16.75 7.85
C PRO A 224 -0.33 18.04 7.98
N ARG A 225 -1.61 17.94 8.34
CA ARG A 225 -2.48 19.11 8.52
C ARG A 225 -1.98 20.03 9.65
N VAL A 226 -1.57 19.48 10.79
CA VAL A 226 -0.96 20.24 11.89
C VAL A 226 0.30 20.97 11.42
N ARG A 227 1.15 20.28 10.64
CA ARG A 227 2.38 20.87 10.09
C ARG A 227 2.09 22.04 9.16
N ASP A 228 1.14 21.88 8.23
CA ASP A 228 0.78 22.91 7.27
C ASP A 228 0.18 24.14 7.98
N GLU A 229 -0.68 23.91 8.98
CA GLU A 229 -1.27 25.00 9.76
C GLU A 229 -0.25 25.72 10.63
N LYS A 230 0.74 24.99 11.18
CA LYS A 230 1.86 25.58 11.90
C LYS A 230 2.72 26.48 11.01
N ASN A 231 2.96 26.07 9.76
CA ASN A 231 3.70 26.87 8.79
C ASN A 231 2.94 28.18 8.47
N LYS A 232 1.64 28.08 8.15
CA LYS A 232 0.78 29.25 7.88
C LYS A 232 0.73 30.21 9.08
N PHE A 233 0.61 29.66 10.29
CA PHE A 233 0.64 30.46 11.51
C PHE A 233 1.98 31.16 11.72
N GLY A 234 3.10 30.48 11.41
CA GLY A 234 4.43 31.06 11.43
C GLY A 234 4.58 32.23 10.45
N GLU A 235 4.10 32.08 9.21
CA GLU A 235 4.08 33.15 8.21
C GLU A 235 3.26 34.36 8.65
N LEU A 236 2.05 34.14 9.20
CA LEU A 236 1.22 35.19 9.76
C LEU A 236 1.94 35.94 10.88
N THR A 237 2.59 35.19 11.79
CA THR A 237 3.34 35.77 12.91
C THR A 237 4.49 36.65 12.42
N THR A 238 5.29 36.16 11.46
CA THR A 238 6.39 36.92 10.86
C THR A 238 5.89 38.18 10.16
N ASN A 239 4.82 38.08 9.37
CA ASN A 239 4.24 39.23 8.68
C ASN A 239 3.79 40.31 9.67
N LEU A 240 3.15 39.93 10.78
CA LEU A 240 2.70 40.89 11.79
C LEU A 240 3.87 41.52 12.55
N LYS A 241 4.92 40.74 12.88
CA LYS A 241 6.15 41.26 13.48
C LYS A 241 6.83 42.32 12.61
N THR A 242 6.94 42.08 11.30
CA THR A 242 7.53 43.07 10.39
C THR A 242 6.69 44.35 10.28
N LYS A 243 5.35 44.25 10.40
CA LYS A 243 4.45 45.41 10.37
C LYS A 243 4.50 46.28 11.63
N THR A 244 4.85 45.70 12.78
CA THR A 244 4.85 46.46 14.05
C THR A 244 6.07 47.37 14.24
N GLY A 245 7.03 47.37 13.30
CA GLY A 245 8.07 48.40 13.23
C GLY A 245 8.92 48.53 14.50
N GLY A 246 9.38 47.40 15.05
CA GLY A 246 10.21 47.36 16.27
C GLY A 246 9.46 47.02 17.57
N SER A 247 8.23 46.52 17.48
CA SER A 247 7.47 45.99 18.64
C SER A 247 7.16 44.50 18.49
N GLU A 248 8.12 43.74 17.95
CA GLU A 248 8.02 42.31 17.69
C GLU A 248 7.77 41.50 18.97
N ASP A 249 8.41 41.91 20.07
CA ASP A 249 8.27 41.28 21.38
C ASP A 249 6.83 41.34 21.91
N ILE A 250 6.07 42.38 21.54
CA ILE A 250 4.67 42.54 21.97
C ILE A 250 3.77 41.52 21.25
N VAL A 251 4.10 41.16 20.01
CA VAL A 251 3.40 40.07 19.29
C VAL A 251 3.67 38.75 19.99
N ASP A 252 4.91 38.50 20.43
CA ASP A 252 5.26 37.29 21.18
C ASP A 252 4.56 37.25 22.55
N TRP A 253 4.47 38.37 23.25
CA TRP A 253 3.74 38.46 24.52
C TRP A 253 2.24 38.24 24.33
N LEU A 254 1.63 38.80 23.28
CA LEU A 254 0.23 38.54 22.93
C LEU A 254 -0.01 37.04 22.73
N LEU A 255 0.84 36.38 21.93
CA LEU A 255 0.70 34.96 21.63
C LEU A 255 0.92 34.07 22.87
N ARG A 256 1.84 34.45 23.77
CA ARG A 256 2.03 33.75 25.05
C ARG A 256 0.81 33.90 25.95
N ALA A 257 0.30 35.13 26.13
CA ALA A 257 -0.89 35.39 26.93
C ALA A 257 -2.10 34.61 26.41
N GLN A 258 -2.33 34.60 25.10
CA GLN A 258 -3.41 33.84 24.48
C GLN A 258 -3.27 32.32 24.74
N LYS A 259 -2.04 31.78 24.67
CA LYS A 259 -1.80 30.36 24.96
C LYS A 259 -2.16 29.99 26.40
N GLU A 260 -1.88 30.88 27.35
CA GLU A 260 -2.24 30.68 28.75
C GLU A 260 -3.75 30.87 29.01
N VAL A 261 -4.41 31.82 28.32
CA VAL A 261 -5.87 31.96 28.34
C VAL A 261 -6.55 30.67 27.87
N ILE A 262 -6.07 30.07 26.78
CA ILE A 262 -6.62 28.82 26.23
C ILE A 262 -6.55 27.67 27.24
N LYS A 263 -5.49 27.61 28.05
CA LYS A 263 -5.28 26.53 29.04
C LYS A 263 -6.06 26.74 30.33
N ASN A 264 -6.02 27.95 30.89
CA ASN A 264 -6.38 28.20 32.28
C ASN A 264 -7.63 29.08 32.44
N ASN A 265 -8.10 29.73 31.38
CA ASN A 265 -9.25 30.65 31.39
C ASN A 265 -9.19 31.72 32.50
N ASP A 266 -7.99 32.24 32.78
CA ASP A 266 -7.74 33.20 33.86
C ASP A 266 -8.12 34.64 33.45
N GLN A 267 -8.95 35.30 34.26
CA GLN A 267 -9.40 36.68 34.06
C GLN A 267 -8.27 37.71 34.06
N LEU A 268 -7.19 37.49 34.83
CA LEU A 268 -6.06 38.40 34.91
C LEU A 268 -5.26 38.37 33.60
N ILE A 269 -5.04 37.17 33.04
CA ILE A 269 -4.35 36.96 31.75
C ILE A 269 -5.21 37.50 30.60
N GLN A 270 -6.54 37.40 30.69
CA GLN A 270 -7.45 38.03 29.73
C GLN A 270 -7.30 39.57 29.71
N GLY A 271 -7.05 40.18 30.87
CA GLY A 271 -6.73 41.61 31.01
C GLY A 271 -5.44 41.98 30.28
N GLU A 272 -4.37 41.19 30.47
CA GLU A 272 -3.07 41.38 29.79
C GLU A 272 -3.18 41.22 28.27
N LEU A 273 -3.88 40.17 27.80
CA LEU A 273 -4.13 39.94 26.39
C LEU A 273 -4.81 41.16 25.73
N ASN A 274 -5.81 41.73 26.39
CA ASN A 274 -6.51 42.92 25.90
C ASN A 274 -5.62 44.17 25.90
N ALA A 275 -4.69 44.29 26.85
CA ALA A 275 -3.71 45.36 26.86
C ALA A 275 -2.75 45.25 25.66
N TYR A 276 -2.21 44.06 25.39
CA TYR A 276 -1.34 43.82 24.23
C TYR A 276 -2.07 44.08 22.90
N LYS A 277 -3.34 43.66 22.76
CA LYS A 277 -4.18 43.98 21.60
C LYS A 277 -4.25 45.48 21.35
N LYS A 278 -4.59 46.27 22.38
CA LYS A 278 -4.70 47.73 22.26
C LYS A 278 -3.38 48.39 21.86
N ILE A 279 -2.25 47.92 22.41
CA ILE A 279 -0.93 48.43 22.04
C ILE A 279 -0.63 48.13 20.57
N LEU A 280 -0.91 46.92 20.11
CA LEU A 280 -0.68 46.51 18.72
C LEU A 280 -1.61 47.24 17.73
N GLU A 281 -2.87 47.45 18.11
CA GLU A 281 -3.83 48.29 17.34
C GLU A 281 -3.30 49.72 17.16
N SER A 282 -2.62 50.28 18.16
CA SER A 282 -1.99 51.61 18.06
C SER A 282 -0.72 51.64 17.19
N LYS A 283 -0.21 50.48 16.78
CA LYS A 283 1.05 50.27 16.04
C LYS A 283 0.82 49.73 14.62
N ASN A 284 -0.24 50.21 13.95
CA ASN A 284 -0.61 49.87 12.57
C ASN A 284 -1.09 48.44 12.33
N LEU A 285 -1.48 47.68 13.36
CA LEU A 285 -2.18 46.41 13.18
C LEU A 285 -3.69 46.61 13.23
N THR A 286 -4.40 46.02 12.28
CA THR A 286 -5.87 46.05 12.29
C THR A 286 -6.43 45.04 13.29
N LYS A 287 -7.65 45.33 13.78
CA LYS A 287 -8.41 44.39 14.60
C LYS A 287 -8.61 43.04 13.91
N ASP A 288 -8.85 43.07 12.60
CA ASP A 288 -9.06 41.86 11.80
C ASP A 288 -7.79 41.01 11.72
N GLU A 289 -6.62 41.62 11.51
CA GLU A 289 -5.34 40.90 11.51
C GLU A 289 -5.04 40.23 12.86
N LEU A 290 -5.28 40.95 13.96
CA LEU A 290 -5.11 40.41 15.31
C LEU A 290 -6.12 39.30 15.59
N GLN A 291 -7.36 39.46 15.16
CA GLN A 291 -8.39 38.44 15.34
C GLN A 291 -8.08 37.18 14.54
N ILE A 292 -7.63 37.33 13.29
CA ILE A 292 -7.20 36.21 12.43
C ILE A 292 -6.05 35.46 13.11
N LEU A 293 -5.01 36.16 13.60
CA LEU A 293 -3.87 35.53 14.27
C LEU A 293 -4.32 34.70 15.48
N LEU A 294 -5.15 35.29 16.36
CA LEU A 294 -5.57 34.64 17.60
C LEU A 294 -6.54 33.48 17.35
N SER A 295 -7.49 33.64 16.42
CA SER A 295 -8.35 32.55 15.99
C SER A 295 -7.54 31.39 15.42
N LYS A 296 -6.48 31.69 14.66
CA LYS A 296 -5.59 30.67 14.11
C LYS A 296 -4.78 29.94 15.17
N GLN A 297 -4.34 30.65 16.20
CA GLN A 297 -3.66 30.04 17.34
C GLN A 297 -4.57 29.08 18.12
N VAL A 298 -5.85 29.43 18.27
CA VAL A 298 -6.85 28.54 18.90
C VAL A 298 -7.03 27.27 18.08
N GLU A 299 -7.22 27.38 16.76
CA GLU A 299 -7.33 26.23 15.85
C GLU A 299 -6.09 25.34 15.93
N LEU A 300 -4.90 25.92 15.88
CA LEU A 300 -3.64 25.17 15.95
C LEU A 300 -3.48 24.43 17.28
N ASN A 301 -3.78 25.07 18.42
CA ASN A 301 -3.72 24.41 19.73
C ASN A 301 -4.68 23.21 19.81
N GLN A 302 -5.90 23.33 19.30
CA GLN A 302 -6.87 22.22 19.27
C GLN A 302 -6.36 21.04 18.43
N LEU A 303 -5.76 21.32 17.27
CA LEU A 303 -5.18 20.29 16.41
C LEU A 303 -3.96 19.63 17.06
N GLU A 304 -3.10 20.40 17.73
CA GLU A 304 -1.95 19.87 18.48
C GLU A 304 -2.40 18.97 19.66
N GLU A 305 -3.44 19.36 20.39
CA GLU A 305 -4.02 18.53 21.47
C GLU A 305 -4.65 17.24 20.93
N HIS A 306 -5.40 17.31 19.83
CA HIS A 306 -5.95 16.12 19.18
C HIS A 306 -4.85 15.15 18.75
N LEU A 307 -3.75 15.67 18.19
CA LEU A 307 -2.61 14.86 17.76
C LEU A 307 -1.89 14.22 18.96
N ALA A 308 -1.69 14.97 20.05
CA ALA A 308 -1.08 14.46 21.28
C ALA A 308 -1.91 13.35 21.92
N ASN A 309 -3.24 13.49 21.92
CA ASN A 309 -4.16 12.47 22.43
C ASN A 309 -4.09 11.17 21.61
N LEU A 310 -3.82 11.24 20.30
CA LEU A 310 -3.62 10.05 19.47
C LEU A 310 -2.31 9.32 19.82
N GLN A 311 -1.23 10.04 20.10
CA GLN A 311 0.07 9.46 20.49
C GLN A 311 0.04 8.79 21.89
N ILE A 312 -0.66 9.39 22.86
CA ILE A 312 -0.82 8.80 24.21
C ILE A 312 -1.57 7.46 24.14
N ASN A 313 -2.57 7.38 23.26
CA ASN A 313 -3.35 6.16 23.07
C ASN A 313 -2.56 5.04 22.38
N GLU A 314 -1.54 5.35 21.57
CA GLU A 314 -0.58 4.34 21.06
C GLU A 314 0.32 3.78 22.18
N GLY A 315 0.80 4.63 23.08
CA GLY A 315 1.67 4.22 24.19
C GLY A 315 0.99 3.30 25.22
N LEU A 316 -0.30 3.53 25.50
CA LEU A 316 -1.09 2.69 26.41
C LEU A 316 -1.53 1.35 25.80
N ALA A 317 -1.64 1.27 24.47
CA ALA A 317 -2.00 0.03 23.77
C ALA A 317 -0.86 -1.00 23.71
N ASN A 318 0.38 -0.59 23.95
CA ASN A 318 1.58 -1.44 23.97
C ASN A 318 1.96 -1.95 25.38
N CYS A 319 1.19 -1.61 26.42
CA CYS A 319 1.45 -1.96 27.81
C CYS A 319 0.42 -2.94 28.42
N LYS A 320 -0.35 -3.67 27.60
CA LYS A 320 -1.28 -4.72 28.05
C LYS A 320 -1.10 -5.99 27.25
#